data_AF-A0A932HPP0-F1
#
_entry.id   AF-A0A932HPP0-F1
#
_cell.length_a   1.000
_cell.length_b   1.000
_cell.length_c   1.000
_cell.angle_alpha   90.00
_cell.angle_beta   90.00
_cell.angle_gamma   90.00
#
_symmetry.space_group_name_H-M   'P 1'
#
loop_
_entity.id
_entity.type
_entity.pdbx_description
1 polymer ?
#
loop_
_entity_poly.entity_id
_entity_poly.type
_entity_poly.pdbx_seq_one_letter_code
_entity_poly.pdbx_strand_id
1 'polypeptide(L)' 'MAEDTPSGRDMRFCPYCFQQQFDVSRIQGDRVYCEICGIDVEVTELVKQ' A
#
# COMPACT_ATOMS: atom_id res chain seq x y z
N MET A 1 21.89 1.03 23.74
CA MET A 1 20.87 0.12 23.20
C MET A 1 19.87 0.99 22.46
N ALA A 2 19.98 1.08 21.15
CA ALA A 2 18.96 1.71 20.31
C ALA A 2 18.40 0.56 19.47
N GLU A 3 17.24 0.05 19.88
CA GLU A 3 16.44 -0.82 19.04
C GLU A 3 15.86 0.07 17.94
N ASP A 4 16.64 0.25 16.87
CA ASP A 4 16.17 0.85 15.62
C ASP A 4 15.09 -0.09 15.08
N THR A 5 13.85 0.26 15.42
CA THR A 5 12.67 -0.49 15.04
C THR A 5 12.63 -0.49 13.53
N PRO A 6 12.54 -1.64 12.83
CA PRO A 6 12.25 -1.63 11.41
C PRO A 6 10.81 -1.16 11.25
N SER A 7 10.58 0.15 11.35
CA SER A 7 9.38 0.82 10.88
C SER A 7 9.43 0.84 9.36
N GLY A 8 9.51 -0.35 8.77
CA GLY A 8 9.40 -0.59 7.35
C GLY A 8 7.97 -0.25 6.98
N ARG A 9 7.74 1.00 6.61
CA ARG A 9 6.48 1.42 5.98
C ARG A 9 6.29 0.50 4.79
N ASP A 10 5.33 -0.42 4.86
CA ASP A 10 5.03 -1.36 3.77
C ASP A 10 4.24 -0.59 2.72
N MET A 11 4.96 0.26 1.97
CA MET A 11 4.40 1.06 0.90
C MET A 11 4.26 0.17 -0.34
N ARG A 12 3.06 0.14 -0.89
CA ARG A 12 2.77 -0.59 -2.13
C ARG A 12 2.03 0.29 -3.11
N PHE A 13 2.14 -0.04 -4.38
CA PHE A 13 1.56 0.73 -5.47
C PHE A 13 0.29 0.05 -5.99
N CYS A 14 -0.59 0.86 -6.57
CA CYS A 14 -1.70 0.34 -7.37
C CYS A 14 -1.16 -0.55 -8.51
N PRO A 15 -1.61 -1.80 -8.65
CA PRO A 15 -1.14 -2.73 -9.68
C PRO A 15 -1.57 -2.34 -11.11
N TYR A 16 -2.50 -1.38 -11.23
CA TYR A 16 -3.04 -0.95 -12.53
C TYR A 16 -2.33 0.31 -13.05
N CYS A 17 -2.36 1.39 -12.27
CA CYS A 17 -1.78 2.67 -12.68
C CYS A 17 -0.35 2.89 -12.19
N PHE A 18 0.13 2.13 -11.18
CA PHE A 18 1.46 2.28 -10.55
C PHE A 18 1.79 3.70 -10.04
N GLN A 19 0.81 4.61 -10.03
CA GLN A 19 0.99 6.00 -9.68
C GLN A 19 0.60 6.29 -8.23
N GLN A 20 -0.46 5.63 -7.73
CA GLN A 20 -0.89 5.80 -6.34
C GLN A 20 -0.15 4.82 -5.43
N GLN A 21 0.35 5.35 -4.32
CA GLN A 21 0.99 4.61 -3.24
C GLN A 21 0.05 4.47 -2.06
N PHE A 22 0.09 3.30 -1.43
CA PHE A 22 -0.71 2.91 -0.29
C PHE A 22 0.21 2.43 0.81
N ASP A 23 0.00 2.96 2.02
CA ASP A 23 0.69 2.50 3.22
C ASP A 23 -0.10 1.35 3.84
N VAL A 24 0.32 0.11 3.53
CA VAL A 24 -0.35 -1.12 4.00
C VAL A 24 -0.33 -1.22 5.51
N SER A 25 0.65 -0.60 6.18
CA SER A 25 0.72 -0.57 7.64
C SER A 25 -0.38 0.29 8.29
N ARG A 26 -1.06 1.16 7.52
CA ARG A 26 -2.13 2.05 8.00
C ARG A 26 -3.52 1.65 7.55
N ILE A 27 -3.63 0.66 6.68
CA ILE A 27 -4.91 0.22 6.12
C ILE A 27 -5.56 -0.76 7.10
N GLN A 28 -6.77 -0.44 7.58
CA GLN A 28 -7.55 -1.28 8.50
C GLN A 28 -8.54 -2.20 7.77
N GLY A 29 -8.18 -2.71 6.59
CA GLY A 29 -9.03 -3.59 5.80
C GLY A 29 -8.31 -4.24 4.62
N ASP A 30 -9.05 -5.01 3.82
CA ASP A 30 -8.48 -5.83 2.74
C ASP A 30 -8.52 -5.14 1.37
N ARG A 31 -9.15 -3.97 1.27
CA ARG A 31 -9.33 -3.24 0.01
C ARG A 31 -8.98 -1.77 0.17
N VAL A 32 -8.43 -1.20 -0.89
CA VAL A 32 -8.14 0.22 -1.03
C VAL A 32 -8.74 0.75 -2.32
N TYR A 33 -9.28 1.95 -2.26
CA TYR A 33 -9.75 2.63 -3.46
C TYR A 33 -8.60 3.40 -4.10
N CYS A 34 -8.36 3.16 -5.39
CA CYS A 34 -7.43 3.95 -6.16
C CYS A 34 -8.17 5.10 -6.85
N GLU A 35 -7.84 6.34 -6.46
CA GLU A 35 -8.45 7.56 -7.01
C GLU A 35 -7.98 7.86 -8.44
N ILE A 36 -6.81 7.36 -8.83
CA ILE A 36 -6.26 7.54 -10.18
C ILE A 36 -6.97 6.60 -11.16
N CYS A 37 -7.17 5.36 -10.75
CA CYS A 37 -7.78 4.33 -11.58
C CYS A 37 -9.31 4.28 -11.44
N GLY A 38 -9.87 4.79 -10.34
CA GLY A 38 -11.30 4.79 -10.02
C GLY A 38 -11.86 3.42 -9.59
N ILE A 39 -11.03 2.56 -9.00
CA ILE A 39 -11.35 1.15 -8.72
C ILE A 39 -10.94 0.72 -7.31
N ASP A 40 -11.67 -0.24 -6.75
CA ASP A 40 -11.35 -0.91 -5.49
C ASP A 40 -10.39 -2.08 -5.70
N VAL A 41 -9.16 -1.92 -5.24
CA VAL A 41 -8.07 -2.90 -5.35
C VAL A 41 -7.90 -3.65 -4.04
N GLU A 42 -7.66 -4.96 -4.08
CA GLU A 42 -7.30 -5.71 -2.88
C GLU A 42 -5.86 -5.37 -2.43
N VAL A 43 -5.66 -5.22 -1.12
CA VAL A 43 -4.36 -4.90 -0.52
C VAL A 43 -3.31 -5.96 -0.85
N THR A 44 -3.75 -7.21 -1.01
CA THR A 44 -2.93 -8.36 -1.41
C THR A 44 -2.41 -8.25 -2.85
N GLU A 45 -3.12 -7.55 -3.73
CA GLU A 45 -2.74 -7.31 -5.14
C GLU A 45 -1.82 -6.10 -5.30
N LEU A 46 -1.68 -5.26 -4.27
CA LEU A 46 -0.75 -4.13 -4.32
C LEU A 46 0.69 -4.62 -4.45
N VAL A 47 1.45 -3.93 -5.30
CA VAL A 47 2.80 -4.34 -5.71
C VAL A 47 3.87 -3.50 -5.03
N LYS A 48 5.02 -4.11 -4.70
CA LYS A 48 6.22 -3.40 -4.24
C LYS A 48 7.07 -3.02 -5.44
N GLN A 49 7.72 -1.85 -5.40
CA GLN A 49 8.74 -1.50 -6.38
C GLN A 49 10.07 -2.17 -6.03
#